data_AF-A0A426VCZ3-F1
#
_entry.id   AF-A0A426VCZ3-F1
#
_cell.length_a   1.000
_cell.length_b   1.000
_cell.length_c   1.000
_cell.angle_alpha   90.00
_cell.angle_beta   90.00
_cell.angle_gamma   90.00
#
_symmetry.space_group_name_H-M   'P 1'
#
loop_
_entity.id
_entity.type
_entity.pdbx_description
1 polymer ?
#
loop_
_entity_poly.entity_id
_entity_poly.type
_entity_poly.pdbx_seq_one_letter_code
_entity_poly.pdbx_strand_id
1 'polypeptide(L)'
;MPNPRAAPQQGAPRAAPAAVRPERPLAAPRGRCPAARQIPIAVPRGAIDLPARPRSTVGSAGPHREPREPPLATQALPGALRRAQARHHRARRVQHLALAVQVPGLAWEPARVVERARVGPVVAAQVRDPVRVAAAAVAAAVAVAVAVAVAVAVESVNFNASPIEVARALIGMVVLVDGVGGRIVETEAYDADDPASHSHAGPSTRNASMFGPPGRAYVYRSYGIHWCLNFVCREAGHGAGVLIRALEPIEGLALMQERRGVVDERLLCSGPGRVGQALGINRSHDGLALDQPPFELQPAQVAPKVLTGVRIGISKAKDVPWRFGLHGSRFVSRRFP
;
A
#
# COMPACT_ATOMS: atom_id res chain seq x y z
N MET A 1 34.78 -47.35 54.19
CA MET A 1 34.31 -46.83 55.50
C MET A 1 33.86 -45.38 55.30
N PRO A 2 32.56 -45.10 55.11
CA PRO A 2 32.05 -43.74 54.98
C PRO A 2 31.74 -43.14 56.37
N ASN A 3 32.13 -41.89 56.59
CA ASN A 3 31.89 -41.16 57.84
C ASN A 3 30.52 -40.43 57.76
N PRO A 4 29.63 -40.54 58.77
CA PRO A 4 28.26 -40.03 58.68
C PRO A 4 28.05 -38.71 59.45
N ARG A 5 26.96 -38.00 59.07
CA ARG A 5 26.21 -36.95 59.79
C ARG A 5 26.78 -35.52 59.82
N ALA A 6 26.07 -34.61 59.15
CA ALA A 6 25.37 -33.51 59.83
C ALA A 6 24.38 -32.79 58.88
N ALA A 7 23.11 -32.75 59.25
CA ALA A 7 22.13 -31.73 58.89
C ALA A 7 21.37 -31.41 60.20
N PRO A 8 20.60 -30.30 60.35
CA PRO A 8 20.40 -29.14 59.48
C PRO A 8 20.59 -27.78 60.24
N GLN A 9 20.64 -26.64 59.54
CA GLN A 9 20.27 -25.35 60.15
C GLN A 9 19.20 -24.67 59.30
N GLN A 10 18.09 -24.38 59.96
CA GLN A 10 16.91 -23.70 59.42
C GLN A 10 17.24 -22.20 59.27
N GLY A 11 17.20 -21.70 58.04
CA GLY A 11 17.30 -20.27 57.75
C GLY A 11 15.99 -19.55 58.07
N ALA A 12 16.07 -18.52 58.90
CA ALA A 12 14.98 -17.62 59.24
C ALA A 12 14.39 -16.91 57.99
N PRO A 13 13.09 -16.55 58.00
CA PRO A 13 12.46 -15.86 56.88
C PRO A 13 13.01 -14.42 56.75
N ARG A 14 13.49 -14.06 55.56
CA ARG A 14 13.89 -12.69 55.21
C ARG A 14 12.67 -11.75 55.25
N ALA A 15 12.80 -10.67 56.00
CA ALA A 15 11.86 -9.56 56.04
C ALA A 15 11.67 -8.92 54.65
N ALA A 16 10.43 -8.60 54.30
CA ALA A 16 10.06 -7.89 53.09
C ALA A 16 10.63 -6.45 53.11
N PRO A 17 11.12 -5.92 51.98
CA PRO A 17 11.61 -4.55 51.91
C PRO A 17 10.46 -3.54 52.05
N ALA A 18 10.70 -2.52 52.88
CA ALA A 18 9.77 -1.43 53.16
C ALA A 18 9.39 -0.64 51.89
N ALA A 19 8.11 -0.31 51.76
CA ALA A 19 7.57 0.51 50.69
C ALA A 19 8.17 1.93 50.72
N VAL A 20 8.88 2.29 49.65
CA VAL A 20 9.37 3.65 49.40
C VAL A 20 8.16 4.54 49.08
N ARG A 21 7.93 5.57 49.90
CA ARG A 21 6.92 6.60 49.64
C ARG A 21 7.35 7.45 48.43
N PRO A 22 6.45 7.79 47.50
CA PRO A 22 6.79 8.70 46.40
C PRO A 22 6.96 10.13 46.93
N GLU A 23 8.12 10.73 46.66
CA GLU A 23 8.38 12.14 46.92
C GLU A 23 7.45 13.03 46.07
N ARG A 24 6.93 14.09 46.69
CA ARG A 24 6.14 15.14 46.02
C ARG A 24 7.01 15.88 44.99
N PRO A 25 6.54 16.12 43.76
CA PRO A 25 7.27 16.95 42.81
C PRO A 25 7.34 18.41 43.29
N LEU A 26 8.56 18.94 43.29
CA LEU A 26 8.88 20.34 43.55
C LEU A 26 8.19 21.25 42.52
N ALA A 27 7.50 22.28 42.98
CA ALA A 27 6.85 23.27 42.13
C ALA A 27 7.88 24.05 41.30
N ALA A 28 7.67 24.11 39.98
CA ALA A 28 8.49 24.92 39.07
C ALA A 28 8.34 26.43 39.34
N PRO A 29 9.42 27.23 39.29
CA PRO A 29 9.34 28.67 39.48
C PRO A 29 8.66 29.34 38.29
N ARG A 30 7.66 30.20 38.57
CA ARG A 30 7.00 31.07 37.59
C ARG A 30 7.96 32.17 37.13
N GLY A 31 8.70 31.90 36.06
CA GLY A 31 9.49 32.90 35.34
C GLY A 31 8.60 33.76 34.43
N ARG A 32 8.62 35.09 34.64
CA ARG A 32 7.93 36.08 33.81
C ARG A 32 8.56 36.15 32.41
N CYS A 33 7.75 36.13 31.35
CA CYS A 33 8.16 36.51 30.00
C CYS A 33 8.58 37.99 29.95
N PRO A 34 9.73 38.35 29.35
CA PRO A 34 10.00 39.73 28.97
C PRO A 34 9.26 40.08 27.67
N ALA A 35 8.66 41.25 27.64
CA ALA A 35 7.92 41.80 26.51
C ALA A 35 8.79 41.95 25.25
N ALA A 36 8.27 41.49 24.11
CA ALA A 36 8.88 41.70 22.80
C ALA A 36 8.88 43.20 22.44
N ARG A 37 10.07 43.78 22.29
CA ARG A 37 10.27 45.11 21.70
C ARG A 37 9.96 45.03 20.20
N GLN A 38 9.02 45.84 19.73
CA GLN A 38 8.75 46.06 18.31
C GLN A 38 9.89 46.88 17.70
N ILE A 39 10.47 46.38 16.61
CA ILE A 39 11.39 47.13 15.74
C ILE A 39 10.56 47.59 14.52
N PRO A 40 10.48 48.89 14.20
CA PRO A 40 9.77 49.33 13.01
C PRO A 40 10.64 49.12 11.76
N ILE A 41 10.13 48.37 10.78
CA ILE A 41 10.73 48.28 9.45
C ILE A 41 10.13 49.41 8.61
N ALA A 42 10.97 50.36 8.21
CA ALA A 42 10.65 51.39 7.24
C ALA A 42 10.62 50.80 5.82
N VAL A 43 9.53 51.01 5.08
CA VAL A 43 9.42 50.69 3.66
C VAL A 43 9.50 52.00 2.86
N PRO A 44 10.41 52.14 1.88
CA PRO A 44 10.50 53.34 1.06
C PRO A 44 9.37 53.40 0.02
N ARG A 45 8.76 54.58 -0.10
CA ARG A 45 7.76 54.94 -1.12
C ARG A 45 8.44 55.14 -2.47
N GLY A 46 8.08 54.33 -3.46
CA GLY A 46 8.37 54.55 -4.88
C GLY A 46 7.05 54.53 -5.66
N ALA A 47 6.76 55.64 -6.32
CA ALA A 47 5.53 55.93 -7.04
C ALA A 47 5.42 55.14 -8.35
N ILE A 48 4.23 54.59 -8.63
CA ILE A 48 3.79 54.24 -9.98
C ILE A 48 2.34 54.71 -10.08
N ASP A 49 2.13 55.75 -10.89
CA ASP A 49 0.82 56.30 -11.23
C ASP A 49 0.02 55.31 -12.08
N LEU A 50 -1.23 55.06 -11.68
CA LEU A 50 -2.25 54.39 -12.50
C LEU A 50 -3.50 55.28 -12.55
N PRO A 51 -4.07 55.55 -13.75
CA PRO A 51 -5.14 56.52 -13.91
C PRO A 51 -6.47 56.08 -13.30
N ALA A 52 -7.18 57.06 -12.76
CA ALA A 52 -8.44 56.95 -12.02
C ALA A 52 -9.57 56.31 -12.84
N ARG A 53 -10.29 55.36 -12.22
CA ARG A 53 -11.60 54.89 -12.71
C ARG A 53 -12.73 55.75 -12.12
N PRO A 54 -13.81 56.03 -12.88
CA PRO A 54 -14.91 56.86 -12.43
C PRO A 54 -15.73 56.19 -11.33
N ARG A 55 -16.15 56.99 -10.34
CA ARG A 55 -17.02 56.61 -9.22
C ARG A 55 -18.43 56.32 -9.72
N SER A 56 -18.89 55.07 -9.60
CA SER A 56 -20.31 54.73 -9.63
C SER A 56 -20.87 54.68 -8.21
N THR A 57 -21.87 55.51 -7.96
CA THR A 57 -22.74 55.49 -6.79
C THR A 57 -23.48 54.16 -6.68
N VAL A 58 -23.34 53.45 -5.55
CA VAL A 58 -24.27 52.38 -5.18
C VAL A 58 -24.73 52.63 -3.75
N GLY A 59 -26.04 52.84 -3.63
CA GLY A 59 -26.76 52.98 -2.38
C GLY A 59 -26.83 51.68 -1.60
N SER A 60 -27.12 51.84 -0.31
CA SER A 60 -27.37 50.79 0.66
C SER A 60 -28.50 49.85 0.23
N ALA A 61 -28.19 48.57 0.07
CA ALA A 61 -29.16 47.47 0.10
C ALA A 61 -28.58 46.33 0.95
N GLY A 62 -29.42 45.74 1.80
CA GLY A 62 -29.07 44.74 2.81
C GLY A 62 -28.53 43.41 2.27
N PRO A 63 -28.24 42.44 3.16
CA PRO A 63 -27.53 41.22 2.78
C PRO A 63 -28.42 40.32 1.92
N HIS A 64 -28.12 40.27 0.61
CA HIS A 64 -28.64 39.24 -0.28
C HIS A 64 -28.00 37.89 0.07
N ARG A 65 -28.83 36.93 0.50
CA ARG A 65 -28.49 35.51 0.52
C ARG A 65 -28.31 35.04 -0.92
N GLU A 66 -27.14 34.50 -1.25
CA GLU A 66 -26.94 33.74 -2.48
C GLU A 66 -27.87 32.51 -2.53
N PRO A 67 -28.46 32.18 -3.69
CA PRO A 67 -29.21 30.94 -3.85
C PRO A 67 -28.24 29.75 -3.84
N ARG A 68 -28.46 28.81 -2.92
CA ARG A 68 -27.79 27.50 -2.90
C ARG A 68 -28.09 26.77 -4.22
N GLU A 69 -27.05 26.46 -4.98
CA GLU A 69 -27.15 25.48 -6.09
C GLU A 69 -27.61 24.12 -5.54
N PRO A 70 -28.55 23.43 -6.21
CA PRO A 70 -28.90 22.07 -5.85
C PRO A 70 -27.75 21.11 -6.23
N PRO A 71 -27.52 20.04 -5.45
CA PRO A 71 -26.50 19.05 -5.79
C PRO A 71 -26.85 18.39 -7.14
N LEU A 72 -25.84 18.29 -8.01
CA LEU A 72 -25.87 17.51 -9.24
C LEU A 72 -26.35 16.08 -8.93
N ALA A 73 -27.55 15.76 -9.41
CA ALA A 73 -28.10 14.43 -9.32
C ALA A 73 -27.20 13.45 -10.10
N THR A 74 -26.56 12.53 -9.39
CA THR A 74 -25.86 11.39 -9.97
C THR A 74 -26.88 10.53 -10.72
N GLN A 75 -26.99 10.72 -12.04
CA GLN A 75 -27.79 9.83 -12.86
C GLN A 75 -27.12 8.46 -12.88
N ALA A 76 -27.71 7.51 -12.15
CA ALA A 76 -27.26 6.14 -12.13
C ALA A 76 -27.39 5.51 -13.53
N LEU A 77 -26.34 4.86 -14.01
CA LEU A 77 -26.36 4.11 -15.28
C LEU A 77 -27.53 3.10 -15.32
N PRO A 78 -28.29 3.01 -16.43
CA PRO A 78 -29.40 2.07 -16.55
C PRO A 78 -28.97 0.63 -16.23
N GLY A 79 -29.80 -0.12 -15.50
CA GLY A 79 -29.46 -1.44 -14.96
C GLY A 79 -29.04 -2.49 -16.02
N ALA A 80 -29.35 -2.27 -17.30
CA ALA A 80 -28.92 -3.12 -18.40
C ALA A 80 -27.41 -3.00 -18.71
N LEU A 81 -26.83 -1.80 -18.61
CA LEU A 81 -25.39 -1.56 -18.82
C LEU A 81 -24.54 -2.15 -17.69
N ARG A 82 -25.02 -2.09 -16.45
CA ARG A 82 -24.37 -2.73 -15.29
C ARG A 82 -24.27 -4.26 -15.44
N ARG A 83 -25.31 -4.89 -15.99
CA ARG A 83 -25.34 -6.34 -16.24
C ARG A 83 -24.48 -6.76 -17.44
N ALA A 84 -24.34 -5.89 -18.46
CA ALA A 84 -23.48 -6.15 -19.61
C ALA A 84 -21.99 -6.04 -19.25
N GLN A 85 -21.59 -5.05 -18.45
CA GLN A 85 -20.22 -4.91 -17.95
C GLN A 85 -19.82 -6.11 -17.07
N ALA A 86 -20.66 -6.53 -16.12
CA ALA A 86 -20.41 -7.69 -15.28
C ALA A 86 -20.20 -9.00 -16.07
N ARG A 87 -20.93 -9.19 -17.18
CA ARG A 87 -20.79 -10.37 -18.06
C ARG A 87 -19.51 -10.32 -18.91
N HIS A 88 -19.08 -9.13 -19.34
CA HIS A 88 -17.84 -8.95 -20.09
C HIS A 88 -16.58 -9.17 -19.22
N HIS A 89 -16.62 -8.78 -17.94
CA HIS A 89 -15.54 -9.03 -16.98
C HIS A 89 -15.35 -10.51 -16.64
N ARG A 90 -16.43 -11.32 -16.61
CA ARG A 90 -16.35 -12.77 -16.36
C ARG A 90 -15.73 -13.55 -17.52
N ALA A 91 -16.01 -13.15 -18.77
CA ALA A 91 -15.54 -13.86 -19.96
C ALA A 91 -14.03 -13.70 -20.23
N ARG A 92 -13.45 -12.53 -19.92
CA ARG A 92 -12.00 -12.29 -20.12
C ARG A 92 -11.10 -13.02 -19.12
N ARG A 93 -11.65 -13.42 -17.96
CA ARG A 93 -10.93 -14.13 -16.88
C ARG A 93 -10.52 -15.56 -17.26
N VAL A 94 -11.15 -16.15 -18.28
CA VAL A 94 -10.93 -17.55 -18.69
C VAL A 94 -9.94 -17.67 -19.87
N GLN A 95 -9.84 -16.65 -20.73
CA GLN A 95 -9.02 -16.74 -21.96
C GLN A 95 -7.53 -16.45 -21.77
N HIS A 96 -7.11 -15.76 -20.72
CA HIS A 96 -5.69 -15.41 -20.51
C HIS A 96 -4.84 -16.49 -19.83
N LEU A 97 -5.44 -17.59 -19.34
CA LEU A 97 -4.71 -18.65 -18.63
C LEU A 97 -4.03 -19.69 -19.56
N ALA A 98 -4.35 -19.69 -20.86
CA ALA A 98 -3.98 -20.80 -21.76
C ALA A 98 -2.73 -20.56 -22.62
N LEU A 99 -2.10 -19.37 -22.56
CA LEU A 99 -0.99 -19.00 -23.44
C LEU A 99 0.17 -18.42 -22.63
N ALA A 100 1.06 -19.29 -22.14
CA ALA A 100 2.51 -19.08 -22.01
C ALA A 100 3.11 -19.84 -20.82
N VAL A 101 3.45 -21.12 -21.02
CA VAL A 101 4.60 -21.74 -20.32
C VAL A 101 5.28 -22.71 -21.29
N GLN A 102 6.35 -22.26 -21.95
CA GLN A 102 7.37 -23.15 -22.52
C GLN A 102 8.53 -23.20 -21.52
N VAL A 103 8.80 -24.38 -20.95
CA VAL A 103 9.91 -24.62 -20.02
C VAL A 103 11.11 -25.18 -20.80
N PRO A 104 12.27 -24.50 -20.85
CA PRO A 104 13.48 -25.06 -21.45
C PRO A 104 14.12 -26.09 -20.50
N GLY A 105 14.48 -27.28 -21.01
CA GLY A 105 15.26 -28.29 -20.29
C GLY A 105 14.66 -29.70 -20.22
N LEU A 106 13.44 -29.92 -20.70
CA LEU A 106 12.85 -31.26 -20.79
C LEU A 106 13.16 -31.87 -22.17
N ALA A 107 14.31 -32.52 -22.31
CA ALA A 107 14.59 -33.37 -23.47
C ALA A 107 13.76 -34.65 -23.35
N TRP A 108 12.64 -34.72 -24.08
CA TRP A 108 11.79 -35.90 -24.19
C TRP A 108 12.05 -36.58 -25.54
N GLU A 109 12.63 -37.78 -25.54
CA GLU A 109 12.77 -38.64 -26.71
C GLU A 109 11.65 -39.70 -26.73
N PRO A 110 10.76 -39.75 -27.76
CA PRO A 110 9.57 -40.61 -27.74
C PRO A 110 9.80 -42.11 -28.01
N ALA A 111 11.03 -42.52 -28.36
CA ALA A 111 11.25 -43.80 -29.04
C ALA A 111 12.05 -44.80 -28.18
N ARG A 112 11.43 -45.42 -27.16
CA ARG A 112 12.00 -46.63 -26.51
C ARG A 112 11.05 -47.48 -25.63
N VAL A 113 9.73 -47.38 -25.78
CA VAL A 113 8.77 -48.17 -24.97
C VAL A 113 7.85 -49.07 -25.82
N VAL A 114 8.25 -49.41 -27.05
CA VAL A 114 7.48 -50.35 -27.88
C VAL A 114 8.37 -51.47 -28.39
N GLU A 115 8.76 -52.39 -27.52
CA GLU A 115 9.09 -53.74 -27.99
C GLU A 115 8.83 -54.81 -26.92
N ARG A 116 8.04 -55.81 -27.31
CA ARG A 116 7.61 -57.02 -26.58
C ARG A 116 6.29 -56.93 -25.81
N ALA A 117 5.19 -56.96 -26.54
CA ALA A 117 4.01 -57.73 -26.15
C ALA A 117 3.37 -58.34 -27.41
N ARG A 118 3.58 -59.65 -27.62
CA ARG A 118 2.85 -60.42 -28.63
C ARG A 118 1.39 -60.51 -28.23
N VAL A 119 0.50 -60.12 -29.14
CA VAL A 119 -0.95 -60.13 -28.98
C VAL A 119 -1.48 -61.55 -29.19
N GLY A 120 -2.14 -62.11 -28.18
CA GLY A 120 -3.14 -63.18 -28.36
C GLY A 120 -4.54 -62.55 -28.31
N PRO A 121 -5.53 -63.06 -29.06
CA PRO A 121 -6.85 -62.45 -29.10
C PRO A 121 -7.64 -62.96 -27.91
N VAL A 122 -8.23 -62.06 -27.10
CA VAL A 122 -9.47 -62.24 -26.34
C VAL A 122 -9.76 -60.97 -25.52
N VAL A 123 -10.98 -60.45 -25.71
CA VAL A 123 -11.67 -59.32 -25.07
C VAL A 123 -11.14 -57.89 -25.35
N ALA A 124 -11.86 -57.21 -26.26
CA ALA A 124 -11.91 -55.76 -26.32
C ALA A 124 -12.55 -55.20 -25.03
N ALA A 125 -11.73 -54.72 -24.09
CA ALA A 125 -12.19 -53.90 -22.97
C ALA A 125 -11.18 -52.78 -22.72
N GLN A 126 -11.51 -51.58 -23.20
CA GLN A 126 -11.04 -50.28 -22.73
C GLN A 126 -9.59 -50.20 -22.19
N VAL A 127 -8.59 -50.50 -23.01
CA VAL A 127 -7.23 -50.03 -22.72
C VAL A 127 -7.21 -48.54 -23.02
N ARG A 128 -7.39 -47.71 -21.99
CA ARG A 128 -7.15 -46.27 -22.11
C ARG A 128 -5.70 -46.09 -22.55
N ASP A 129 -5.51 -45.41 -23.68
CA ASP A 129 -4.22 -45.12 -24.28
C ASP A 129 -3.19 -44.67 -23.20
N PRO A 130 -2.13 -45.46 -22.94
CA PRO A 130 -1.20 -45.20 -21.85
C PRO A 130 -0.48 -43.85 -22.00
N VAL A 131 -0.34 -43.34 -23.23
CA VAL A 131 0.22 -42.02 -23.50
C VAL A 131 -0.72 -40.91 -23.03
N ARG A 132 -2.03 -41.08 -23.22
CA ARG A 132 -3.05 -40.12 -22.73
C ARG A 132 -3.14 -40.12 -21.21
N VAL A 133 -2.99 -41.28 -20.56
CA VAL A 133 -2.98 -41.39 -19.10
C VAL A 133 -1.74 -40.69 -18.51
N ALA A 134 -0.56 -40.90 -19.10
CA ALA A 134 0.67 -40.24 -18.68
C ALA A 134 0.61 -38.71 -18.90
N ALA A 135 0.12 -38.25 -20.05
CA ALA A 135 -0.05 -36.82 -20.34
C ALA A 135 -1.03 -36.13 -19.38
N ALA A 136 -2.15 -36.79 -19.06
CA ALA A 136 -3.11 -36.27 -18.08
C ALA A 136 -2.53 -36.21 -16.66
N ALA A 137 -1.71 -37.19 -16.27
CA ALA A 137 -1.04 -37.20 -14.97
C ALA A 137 0.00 -36.07 -14.84
N VAL A 138 0.79 -35.80 -15.89
CA VAL A 138 1.73 -34.68 -15.91
C VAL A 138 0.98 -33.34 -15.89
N ALA A 139 -0.10 -33.20 -16.67
CA ALA A 139 -0.92 -31.99 -16.65
C ALA A 139 -1.56 -31.75 -15.27
N ALA A 140 -2.04 -32.80 -14.60
CA ALA A 140 -2.56 -32.71 -13.24
C ALA A 140 -1.47 -32.36 -12.23
N ALA A 141 -0.27 -32.94 -12.32
CA ALA A 141 0.86 -32.62 -11.45
C ALA A 141 1.34 -31.18 -11.63
N VAL A 142 1.39 -30.68 -12.86
CA VAL A 142 1.69 -29.26 -13.16
C VAL A 142 0.58 -28.36 -12.62
N ALA A 143 -0.69 -28.72 -12.81
CA ALA A 143 -1.82 -27.95 -12.27
C ALA A 143 -1.81 -27.91 -10.74
N VAL A 144 -1.46 -29.02 -10.07
CA VAL A 144 -1.30 -29.09 -8.62
C VAL A 144 -0.07 -28.29 -8.17
N ALA A 145 1.05 -28.36 -8.87
CA ALA A 145 2.23 -27.56 -8.54
C ALA A 145 1.98 -26.05 -8.72
N VAL A 146 1.26 -25.66 -9.77
CA VAL A 146 0.79 -24.30 -9.99
C VAL A 146 -0.22 -23.90 -8.92
N ALA A 147 -1.18 -24.74 -8.59
CA ALA A 147 -2.16 -24.47 -7.53
C ALA A 147 -1.51 -24.38 -6.15
N VAL A 148 -0.50 -25.20 -5.85
CA VAL A 148 0.29 -25.14 -4.62
C VAL A 148 1.16 -23.89 -4.62
N ALA A 149 1.79 -23.52 -5.73
CA ALA A 149 2.54 -22.26 -5.83
C ALA A 149 1.63 -21.02 -5.69
N VAL A 150 0.41 -21.07 -6.24
CA VAL A 150 -0.62 -20.03 -6.10
C VAL A 150 -1.17 -20.00 -4.67
N ALA A 151 -1.41 -21.14 -4.04
CA ALA A 151 -1.88 -21.23 -2.66
C ALA A 151 -0.80 -20.78 -1.66
N VAL A 152 0.48 -21.00 -1.95
CA VAL A 152 1.63 -20.49 -1.17
C VAL A 152 1.80 -18.97 -1.36
N ALA A 153 1.25 -18.37 -2.43
CA ALA A 153 1.34 -16.94 -2.73
C ALA A 153 0.23 -16.07 -2.12
N VAL A 154 -0.71 -16.66 -1.35
CA VAL A 154 -1.81 -15.91 -0.71
C VAL A 154 -1.69 -15.99 0.81
N GLU A 155 -0.59 -15.45 1.34
CA GLU A 155 -0.63 -14.83 2.66
C GLU A 155 -1.16 -13.41 2.48
N SER A 156 -2.20 -13.06 3.23
CA SER A 156 -2.51 -11.66 3.51
C SER A 156 -1.23 -10.99 3.99
N VAL A 157 -0.90 -9.81 3.48
CA VAL A 157 0.29 -9.08 3.91
C VAL A 157 0.27 -8.97 5.44
N ASN A 158 1.30 -9.51 6.09
CA ASN A 158 1.44 -9.37 7.53
C ASN A 158 1.85 -7.93 7.86
N PHE A 159 0.86 -7.07 8.09
CA PHE A 159 1.12 -5.67 8.45
C PHE A 159 1.79 -5.50 9.83
N ASN A 160 1.96 -6.55 10.64
CA ASN A 160 2.78 -6.49 11.86
C ASN A 160 4.29 -6.61 11.56
N ALA A 161 4.69 -6.98 10.34
CA ALA A 161 6.09 -7.12 9.95
C ALA A 161 6.79 -5.75 9.81
N SER A 162 8.10 -5.78 9.53
CA SER A 162 8.88 -4.55 9.30
C SER A 162 8.35 -3.78 8.08
N PRO A 163 8.48 -2.44 8.04
CA PRO A 163 8.05 -1.67 6.87
C PRO A 163 8.76 -2.10 5.59
N ILE A 164 9.99 -2.64 5.69
CA ILE A 164 10.75 -3.20 4.57
C ILE A 164 10.06 -4.44 4.01
N GLU A 165 9.69 -5.40 4.88
CA GLU A 165 9.01 -6.63 4.46
C GLU A 165 7.64 -6.33 3.87
N VAL A 166 6.85 -5.47 4.55
CA VAL A 166 5.54 -5.03 4.07
C VAL A 166 5.67 -4.33 2.72
N ALA A 167 6.63 -3.42 2.55
CA ALA A 167 6.80 -2.69 1.30
C ALA A 167 7.16 -3.60 0.12
N ARG A 168 7.95 -4.66 0.36
CA ARG A 168 8.27 -5.68 -0.65
C ARG A 168 7.08 -6.56 -0.97
N ALA A 169 6.33 -7.00 0.06
CA ALA A 169 5.15 -7.85 -0.09
C ALA A 169 4.01 -7.16 -0.85
N LEU A 170 3.89 -5.83 -0.72
CA LEU A 170 2.88 -5.05 -1.44
C LEU A 170 3.14 -4.94 -2.94
N ILE A 171 4.36 -5.15 -3.43
CA ILE A 171 4.64 -5.08 -4.87
C ILE A 171 3.85 -6.18 -5.59
N GLY A 172 3.19 -5.83 -6.69
CA GLY A 172 2.40 -6.77 -7.49
C GLY A 172 0.96 -7.00 -7.00
N MET A 173 0.63 -6.60 -5.76
CA MET A 173 -0.75 -6.60 -5.28
C MET A 173 -1.58 -5.53 -5.99
N VAL A 174 -2.90 -5.69 -6.01
CA VAL A 174 -3.83 -4.67 -6.49
C VAL A 174 -4.44 -3.94 -5.30
N VAL A 175 -4.45 -2.61 -5.37
CA VAL A 175 -5.20 -1.75 -4.45
C VAL A 175 -6.30 -1.04 -5.22
N LEU A 176 -7.53 -1.14 -4.73
CA LEU A 176 -8.67 -0.34 -5.18
C LEU A 176 -9.19 0.53 -4.05
N VAL A 177 -9.73 1.69 -4.43
CA VAL A 177 -10.48 2.60 -3.56
C VAL A 177 -11.77 2.94 -4.30
N ASP A 178 -12.90 2.54 -3.74
CA ASP A 178 -14.22 2.65 -4.38
C ASP A 178 -14.24 2.05 -5.81
N GLY A 179 -13.58 0.90 -5.99
CA GLY A 179 -13.50 0.20 -7.28
C GLY A 179 -12.58 0.85 -8.32
N VAL A 180 -11.77 1.85 -7.91
CA VAL A 180 -10.80 2.53 -8.77
C VAL A 180 -9.40 2.20 -8.29
N GLY A 181 -8.52 1.73 -9.16
CA GLY A 181 -7.17 1.41 -8.73
C GLY A 181 -6.36 0.58 -9.70
N GLY A 182 -5.35 -0.10 -9.16
CA GLY A 182 -4.34 -0.73 -9.97
C GLY A 182 -3.33 -1.52 -9.19
N ARG A 183 -2.43 -2.18 -9.93
CA ARG A 183 -1.34 -2.96 -9.37
C ARG A 183 -0.29 -2.04 -8.78
N ILE A 184 0.12 -2.29 -7.55
CA ILE A 184 1.21 -1.58 -6.88
C ILE A 184 2.51 -1.97 -7.56
N VAL A 185 3.17 -1.01 -8.19
CA VAL A 185 4.43 -1.22 -8.90
C VAL A 185 5.60 -0.52 -8.23
N GLU A 186 5.35 0.32 -7.22
CA GLU A 186 6.39 1.03 -6.48
C GLU A 186 5.95 1.43 -5.08
N THR A 187 6.79 1.16 -4.08
CA THR A 187 6.57 1.48 -2.67
C THR A 187 7.84 2.08 -2.05
N GLU A 188 7.68 2.79 -0.93
CA GLU A 188 8.78 3.20 -0.05
C GLU A 188 8.47 2.86 1.40
N ALA A 189 9.45 2.32 2.12
CA ALA A 189 9.37 2.02 3.54
C ALA A 189 9.87 3.19 4.41
N TYR A 190 9.16 3.42 5.51
CA TYR A 190 9.48 4.40 6.54
C TYR A 190 9.26 3.79 7.93
N ASP A 191 10.28 3.89 8.78
CA ASP A 191 10.26 3.36 10.15
C ASP A 191 10.34 4.50 11.17
N ALA A 192 10.07 4.23 12.44
CA ALA A 192 10.17 5.20 13.54
C ALA A 192 11.61 5.72 13.71
N ASP A 193 12.59 4.84 13.55
CA ASP A 193 14.01 5.19 13.70
C ASP A 193 14.59 5.90 12.46
N ASP A 194 13.81 6.07 11.39
CA ASP A 194 14.27 6.66 10.14
C ASP A 194 14.11 8.19 10.12
N PRO A 195 15.20 8.97 10.01
CA PRO A 195 15.13 10.42 10.01
C PRO A 195 14.32 11.06 8.87
N ALA A 196 14.01 10.31 7.81
CA ALA A 196 13.13 10.75 6.73
C ALA A 196 11.64 10.51 7.00
N SER A 197 11.29 9.73 8.02
CA SER A 197 9.93 9.39 8.38
C SER A 197 9.22 10.51 9.15
N HIS A 198 7.90 10.61 8.95
CA HIS A 198 7.06 11.49 9.77
C HIS A 198 6.97 11.05 11.23
N SER A 199 7.21 9.77 11.54
CA SER A 199 7.17 9.25 12.91
C SER A 199 8.45 9.49 13.70
N HIS A 200 9.55 9.92 13.06
CA HIS A 200 10.85 10.05 13.71
C HIS A 200 10.90 11.02 14.88
N ALA A 201 10.13 12.11 14.80
CA ALA A 201 10.01 13.08 15.90
C ALA A 201 9.00 12.66 16.97
N GLY A 202 8.42 11.46 16.86
CA GLY A 202 7.36 10.96 17.72
C GLY A 202 5.94 11.32 17.26
N PRO A 203 4.93 10.96 18.08
CA PRO A 203 3.53 11.19 17.77
C PRO A 203 3.14 12.67 17.77
N SER A 204 2.26 13.02 16.84
CA SER A 204 1.64 14.34 16.68
C SER A 204 0.24 14.19 16.11
N THR A 205 -0.56 15.25 16.12
CA THR A 205 -1.91 15.24 15.51
C THR A 205 -1.88 14.96 14.00
N ARG A 206 -0.77 15.24 13.32
CA ARG A 206 -0.62 15.07 11.87
C ARG A 206 -0.24 13.65 11.44
N ASN A 207 0.42 12.90 12.31
CA ASN A 207 0.91 11.54 12.03
C ASN A 207 0.26 10.49 12.95
N ALA A 208 -0.74 10.86 13.75
CA ALA A 208 -1.38 10.00 14.74
C ALA A 208 -1.79 8.63 14.16
N SER A 209 -2.31 8.61 12.92
CA SER A 209 -2.70 7.39 12.22
C SER A 209 -1.54 6.41 12.00
N MET A 210 -0.29 6.88 11.83
CA MET A 210 0.89 6.00 11.74
C MET A 210 1.18 5.23 13.03
N PHE A 211 0.73 5.73 14.17
CA PHE A 211 0.88 5.09 15.47
C PHE A 211 -0.34 4.24 15.85
N GLY A 212 -1.35 4.16 14.98
CA GLY A 212 -2.52 3.33 15.17
C GLY A 212 -2.25 1.84 14.88
N PRO A 213 -3.30 1.00 14.89
CA PRO A 213 -3.18 -0.41 14.52
C PRO A 213 -2.64 -0.61 13.09
N PRO A 214 -1.87 -1.69 12.85
CA PRO A 214 -1.41 -2.05 11.50
C PRO A 214 -2.57 -2.35 10.55
N GLY A 215 -2.32 -2.27 9.24
CA GLY A 215 -3.35 -2.51 8.23
C GLY A 215 -4.34 -1.36 8.07
N ARG A 216 -3.90 -0.13 8.38
CA ARG A 216 -4.69 1.09 8.21
C ARG A 216 -4.05 2.04 7.21
N ALA A 217 -4.86 2.90 6.60
CA ALA A 217 -4.37 3.97 5.78
C ALA A 217 -3.81 5.11 6.65
N TYR A 218 -2.64 5.61 6.28
CA TYR A 218 -2.13 6.91 6.71
C TYR A 218 -2.10 7.86 5.52
N VAL A 219 -2.89 8.92 5.60
CA VAL A 219 -3.07 9.90 4.52
C VAL A 219 -2.65 11.27 5.00
N TYR A 220 -1.75 11.90 4.24
CA TYR A 220 -1.27 13.25 4.55
C TYR A 220 -1.20 14.11 3.29
N ARG A 221 -1.24 15.43 3.50
CA ARG A 221 -1.06 16.41 2.42
C ARG A 221 0.42 16.78 2.29
N SER A 222 1.04 16.36 1.18
CA SER A 222 2.41 16.69 0.81
C SER A 222 2.47 18.09 0.21
N TYR A 223 3.34 18.95 0.76
CA TYR A 223 3.50 20.37 0.40
C TYR A 223 2.19 21.16 0.33
N GLY A 224 1.15 20.74 1.04
CA GLY A 224 -0.16 21.41 0.98
C GLY A 224 -0.88 21.26 -0.36
N ILE A 225 -0.45 20.38 -1.26
CA ILE A 225 -1.04 20.21 -2.59
C ILE A 225 -1.62 18.81 -2.74
N HIS A 226 -0.79 17.77 -2.65
CA HIS A 226 -1.19 16.41 -2.99
C HIS A 226 -1.47 15.55 -1.77
N TRP A 227 -2.50 14.72 -1.83
CA TRP A 227 -2.69 13.64 -0.85
C TRP A 227 -1.77 12.48 -1.19
N CYS A 228 -1.06 11.96 -0.20
CA CYS A 228 -0.23 10.76 -0.30
C CYS A 228 -0.85 9.66 0.57
N LEU A 229 -0.86 8.43 0.06
CA LEU A 229 -1.43 7.26 0.70
C LEU A 229 -0.31 6.33 1.19
N ASN A 230 -0.36 5.98 2.47
CA ASN A 230 0.56 5.03 3.08
C ASN A 230 -0.23 3.93 3.78
N PHE A 231 0.35 2.74 3.90
CA PHE A 231 -0.20 1.66 4.70
C PHE A 231 0.60 1.53 5.99
N VAL A 232 -0.09 1.64 7.12
CA VAL A 232 0.48 1.54 8.47
C VAL A 232 0.85 0.09 8.75
N CYS A 233 2.03 -0.09 9.32
CA CYS A 233 2.56 -1.39 9.71
C CYS A 233 3.26 -1.30 11.06
N ARG A 234 3.70 -2.45 11.58
CA ARG A 234 4.16 -2.67 12.96
C ARG A 234 3.05 -2.53 13.99
N GLU A 235 3.37 -2.95 15.20
CA GLU A 235 2.52 -2.86 16.38
C GLU A 235 2.06 -1.42 16.65
N ALA A 236 0.86 -1.26 17.19
CA ALA A 236 0.34 0.06 17.56
C ALA A 236 1.29 0.76 18.52
N GLY A 237 1.51 2.06 18.30
CA GLY A 237 2.48 2.86 19.05
C GLY A 237 3.89 2.89 18.47
N HIS A 238 4.24 2.01 17.52
CA HIS A 238 5.57 2.00 16.91
C HIS A 238 5.79 3.18 15.96
N GLY A 239 4.88 3.39 14.99
CA GLY A 239 4.99 4.47 14.01
C GLY A 239 5.79 4.07 12.77
N ALA A 240 5.25 3.15 11.95
CA ALA A 240 5.85 2.77 10.68
C ALA A 240 4.81 2.74 9.56
N GLY A 241 5.26 2.93 8.32
CA GLY A 241 4.37 2.92 7.18
C GLY A 241 5.06 2.73 5.84
N VAL A 242 4.27 2.29 4.87
CA VAL A 242 4.70 2.10 3.48
C VAL A 242 3.96 3.07 2.57
N LEU A 243 4.68 3.98 1.95
CA LEU A 243 4.14 4.90 0.94
C LEU A 243 3.84 4.15 -0.36
N ILE A 244 2.62 4.29 -0.86
CA ILE A 244 2.25 3.82 -2.20
C ILE A 244 2.67 4.87 -3.22
N ARG A 245 3.70 4.58 -4.00
CA ARG A 245 4.32 5.57 -4.89
C ARG A 245 3.83 5.51 -6.30
N ALA A 246 3.61 4.31 -6.83
CA ALA A 246 3.10 4.18 -8.17
C ALA A 246 2.25 2.95 -8.35
N LEU A 247 1.25 3.09 -9.22
CA LEU A 247 0.39 2.02 -9.68
C LEU A 247 0.49 1.87 -11.20
N GLU A 248 0.34 0.63 -11.66
CA GLU A 248 -0.16 0.33 -13.00
C GLU A 248 -1.70 0.38 -12.94
N PRO A 249 -2.36 1.35 -13.58
CA PRO A 249 -3.82 1.46 -13.56
C PRO A 249 -4.50 0.23 -14.19
N ILE A 250 -5.54 -0.30 -13.53
CA ILE A 250 -6.28 -1.49 -14.02
C ILE A 250 -7.79 -1.24 -14.03
N GLU A 251 -8.33 -0.59 -12.99
CA GLU A 251 -9.77 -0.38 -12.83
C GLU A 251 -10.11 1.09 -12.66
N GLY A 252 -11.22 1.53 -13.26
CA GLY A 252 -11.66 2.92 -13.17
C GLY A 252 -10.84 3.93 -13.99
N LEU A 253 -10.21 3.51 -15.09
CA LEU A 253 -9.32 4.36 -15.90
C LEU A 253 -9.96 5.70 -16.33
N ALA A 254 -11.20 5.68 -16.80
CA ALA A 254 -11.90 6.90 -17.23
C ALA A 254 -12.02 7.93 -16.09
N LEU A 255 -12.34 7.46 -14.87
CA LEU A 255 -12.44 8.33 -13.70
C LEU A 255 -11.06 8.82 -13.23
N MET A 256 -10.02 7.99 -13.35
CA MET A 256 -8.64 8.44 -13.10
C MET A 256 -8.23 9.53 -14.10
N GLN A 257 -8.54 9.36 -15.39
CA GLN A 257 -8.24 10.32 -16.44
C GLN A 257 -8.96 11.65 -16.20
N GLU A 258 -10.25 11.60 -15.83
CA GLU A 258 -11.03 12.77 -15.43
C GLU A 258 -10.40 13.49 -14.24
N ARG A 259 -10.13 12.77 -13.13
CA ARG A 259 -9.50 13.34 -11.92
C ARG A 259 -8.12 13.94 -12.19
N ARG A 260 -7.37 13.37 -13.13
CA ARG A 260 -5.99 13.77 -13.45
C ARG A 260 -5.88 14.78 -14.59
N GLY A 261 -6.91 14.93 -15.43
CA GLY A 261 -6.88 15.74 -16.64
C GLY A 261 -5.86 15.25 -17.69
N VAL A 262 -5.51 13.96 -17.68
CA VAL A 262 -4.55 13.38 -18.65
C VAL A 262 -5.07 12.04 -19.17
N VAL A 263 -4.84 11.77 -20.45
CA VAL A 263 -5.27 10.52 -21.11
C VAL A 263 -4.20 9.43 -21.04
N ASP A 264 -2.91 9.81 -21.05
CA ASP A 264 -1.80 8.84 -20.97
C ASP A 264 -1.83 8.07 -19.64
N GLU A 265 -2.15 6.78 -19.73
CA GLU A 265 -2.22 5.86 -18.61
C GLU A 265 -0.94 5.83 -17.78
N ARG A 266 0.22 5.98 -18.42
CA ARG A 266 1.52 5.98 -17.73
C ARG A 266 1.66 7.16 -16.79
N LEU A 267 0.95 8.26 -17.03
CA LEU A 267 0.98 9.48 -16.22
C LEU A 267 -0.09 9.51 -15.12
N LEU A 268 -1.05 8.57 -15.14
CA LEU A 268 -2.15 8.50 -14.18
C LEU A 268 -1.67 8.15 -12.76
N CYS A 269 -0.68 7.28 -12.63
CA CYS A 269 -0.26 6.78 -11.31
C CYS A 269 1.26 6.72 -11.12
N SER A 270 2.06 7.43 -11.92
CA SER A 270 3.53 7.44 -11.81
C SER A 270 4.06 8.46 -10.78
N GLY A 271 3.62 8.36 -9.53
CA GLY A 271 4.09 9.20 -8.41
C GLY A 271 3.10 9.27 -7.23
N PRO A 272 3.54 9.51 -5.98
CA PRO A 272 2.67 9.35 -4.81
C PRO A 272 1.48 10.32 -4.82
N GLY A 273 1.70 11.60 -5.16
CA GLY A 273 0.62 12.57 -5.32
C GLY A 273 -0.29 12.30 -6.52
N ARG A 274 0.26 11.65 -7.55
CA ARG A 274 -0.47 11.22 -8.76
C ARG A 274 -1.42 10.07 -8.44
N VAL A 275 -0.95 9.09 -7.66
CA VAL A 275 -1.77 8.00 -7.09
C VAL A 275 -2.89 8.59 -6.25
N GLY A 276 -2.58 9.48 -5.31
CA GLY A 276 -3.60 10.09 -4.45
C GLY A 276 -4.70 10.79 -5.25
N GLN A 277 -4.34 11.59 -6.26
CA GLN A 277 -5.31 12.27 -7.12
C GLN A 277 -6.12 11.29 -7.99
N ALA A 278 -5.48 10.29 -8.61
CA ALA A 278 -6.16 9.32 -9.48
C ALA A 278 -7.19 8.47 -8.70
N LEU A 279 -6.82 8.06 -7.49
CA LEU A 279 -7.70 7.28 -6.61
C LEU A 279 -8.76 8.13 -5.88
N GLY A 280 -8.67 9.46 -5.92
CA GLY A 280 -9.60 10.35 -5.21
C GLY A 280 -9.35 10.41 -3.70
N ILE A 281 -8.12 10.10 -3.26
CA ILE A 281 -7.72 10.15 -1.86
C ILE A 281 -7.87 11.57 -1.34
N ASN A 282 -8.44 11.67 -0.14
CA ASN A 282 -8.57 12.89 0.63
C ASN A 282 -8.50 12.55 2.13
N ARG A 283 -8.62 13.57 3.00
CA ARG A 283 -8.49 13.42 4.45
C ARG A 283 -9.44 12.38 5.08
N SER A 284 -10.63 12.15 4.52
CA SER A 284 -11.59 11.18 5.09
C SER A 284 -11.10 9.73 5.06
N HIS A 285 -10.05 9.45 4.27
CA HIS A 285 -9.45 8.13 4.17
C HIS A 285 -8.39 7.87 5.24
N ASP A 286 -7.94 8.90 5.97
CA ASP A 286 -6.93 8.73 7.01
C ASP A 286 -7.47 7.89 8.18
N GLY A 287 -6.70 6.89 8.59
CA GLY A 287 -7.02 5.99 9.69
C GLY A 287 -8.00 4.86 9.38
N LEU A 288 -8.55 4.79 8.17
CA LEU A 288 -9.46 3.70 7.76
C LEU A 288 -8.71 2.37 7.62
N ALA A 289 -9.40 1.28 7.93
CA ALA A 289 -8.85 -0.06 7.77
C ALA A 289 -8.82 -0.49 6.29
N LEU A 290 -7.77 -1.22 5.91
CA LEU A 290 -7.49 -1.61 4.52
C LEU A 290 -8.20 -2.91 4.08
N ASP A 291 -8.77 -3.65 5.04
CA ASP A 291 -9.48 -4.92 4.84
C ASP A 291 -11.00 -4.75 4.71
N GLN A 292 -11.47 -3.51 4.60
CA GLN A 292 -12.88 -3.16 4.47
C GLN A 292 -13.07 -1.94 3.55
N PRO A 293 -14.30 -1.72 3.05
CA PRO A 293 -14.60 -0.55 2.23
C PRO A 293 -14.18 0.78 2.89
N PRO A 294 -13.67 1.75 2.11
CA PRO A 294 -13.64 1.78 0.65
C PRO A 294 -12.46 1.03 0.01
N PHE A 295 -11.56 0.48 0.82
CA PHE A 295 -10.35 -0.21 0.34
C PHE A 295 -10.64 -1.65 -0.04
N GLU A 296 -9.99 -2.10 -1.12
CA GLU A 296 -9.91 -3.50 -1.48
C GLU A 296 -8.46 -3.82 -1.85
N LEU A 297 -7.90 -4.83 -1.18
CA LEU A 297 -6.56 -5.34 -1.46
C LEU A 297 -6.67 -6.76 -2.02
N GLN A 298 -6.11 -6.95 -3.21
CA GLN A 298 -6.06 -8.27 -3.86
C GLN A 298 -4.60 -8.75 -3.92
N PRO A 299 -4.33 -10.02 -3.58
CA PRO A 299 -2.99 -10.59 -3.62
C PRO A 299 -2.43 -10.60 -5.04
N ALA A 300 -1.10 -10.57 -5.15
CA ALA A 300 -0.42 -10.74 -6.43
C ALA A 300 -0.68 -12.15 -6.98
N GLN A 301 -1.04 -12.26 -8.26
CA GLN A 301 -1.30 -13.56 -8.89
C GLN A 301 -0.02 -14.38 -9.14
N VAL A 302 1.12 -13.68 -9.24
CA VAL A 302 2.44 -14.26 -9.49
C VAL A 302 3.43 -13.59 -8.57
N ALA A 303 4.38 -14.36 -8.04
CA ALA A 303 5.47 -13.83 -7.23
C ALA A 303 6.25 -12.75 -8.01
N PRO A 304 6.27 -11.49 -7.55
CA PRO A 304 6.89 -10.39 -8.27
C PRO A 304 8.42 -10.45 -8.15
N LYS A 305 9.13 -10.15 -9.24
CA LYS A 305 10.56 -9.80 -9.14
C LYS A 305 10.68 -8.36 -8.65
N VAL A 306 11.13 -8.19 -7.41
CA VAL A 306 11.23 -6.88 -6.75
C VAL A 306 12.61 -6.27 -6.94
N LEU A 307 12.65 -5.03 -7.42
CA LEU A 307 13.82 -4.16 -7.48
C LEU A 307 13.95 -3.38 -6.17
N THR A 308 15.17 -3.05 -5.80
CA THR A 308 15.50 -2.24 -4.62
C THR A 308 16.31 -1.01 -5.04
N GLY A 309 16.05 0.13 -4.44
CA GLY A 309 16.78 1.36 -4.70
C GLY A 309 16.61 2.41 -3.61
N VAL A 310 17.25 3.56 -3.81
CA VAL A 310 17.13 4.70 -2.90
C VAL A 310 15.81 5.44 -3.08
N ARG A 311 15.31 5.98 -1.97
CA ARG A 311 14.05 6.73 -1.88
C ARG A 311 14.14 8.08 -2.57
N ILE A 312 13.00 8.63 -2.97
CA ILE A 312 12.89 9.84 -3.79
C ILE A 312 12.19 10.94 -3.00
N GLY A 313 12.76 12.14 -3.05
CA GLY A 313 12.14 13.35 -2.50
C GLY A 313 12.36 13.53 -1.00
N ILE A 314 13.37 12.85 -0.44
CA ILE A 314 13.78 12.98 0.97
C ILE A 314 15.07 13.78 1.11
N SER A 315 15.19 14.53 2.21
CA SER A 315 16.37 15.36 2.53
C SER A 315 17.34 14.68 3.51
N LYS A 316 16.89 13.64 4.23
CA LYS A 316 17.66 12.84 5.19
C LYS A 316 17.64 11.37 4.76
N ALA A 317 18.57 10.57 5.28
CA ALA A 317 18.63 9.12 5.01
C ALA A 317 18.54 8.75 3.51
N LYS A 318 19.21 9.54 2.67
CA LYS A 318 19.11 9.49 1.19
C LYS A 318 19.69 8.20 0.59
N ASP A 319 20.70 7.64 1.24
CA ASP A 319 21.41 6.45 0.75
C ASP A 319 20.73 5.14 1.19
N VAL A 320 19.67 5.22 2.00
CA VAL A 320 18.96 4.07 2.51
C VAL A 320 18.11 3.45 1.39
N PRO A 321 18.33 2.16 1.03
CA PRO A 321 17.71 1.52 -0.13
C PRO A 321 16.32 0.96 0.19
N TRP A 322 15.43 1.81 0.68
CA TRP A 322 14.07 1.45 1.13
C TRP A 322 12.98 1.85 0.14
N ARG A 323 13.33 1.91 -1.15
CA ARG A 323 12.37 2.01 -2.25
C ARG A 323 12.35 0.68 -3.00
N PHE A 324 11.15 0.18 -3.27
CA PHE A 324 10.94 -1.09 -3.94
C PHE A 324 10.10 -0.90 -5.18
N GLY A 325 10.36 -1.69 -6.23
CA GLY A 325 9.64 -1.56 -7.49
C GLY A 325 9.45 -2.89 -8.22
N LEU A 326 8.44 -2.97 -9.07
CA LEU A 326 8.18 -4.14 -9.89
C LEU A 326 9.13 -4.15 -11.09
N HIS A 327 9.96 -5.19 -11.20
CA HIS A 327 10.89 -5.35 -12.33
C HIS A 327 10.15 -5.38 -13.67
N GLY A 328 10.64 -4.61 -14.64
CA GLY A 328 10.05 -4.52 -15.98
C GLY A 328 8.82 -3.63 -16.10
N SER A 329 8.31 -3.06 -14.99
CA SER A 329 7.17 -2.15 -15.05
C SER A 329 7.55 -0.81 -15.69
N ARG A 330 6.79 -0.41 -16.71
CA ARG A 330 6.86 0.94 -17.31
C ARG A 330 6.18 2.03 -16.47
N PHE A 331 5.51 1.64 -15.39
CA PHE A 331 4.68 2.52 -14.56
C PHE A 331 5.39 3.05 -13.30
N VAL A 332 6.62 2.60 -13.03
CA VAL A 332 7.44 3.16 -11.95
C VAL A 332 7.62 4.67 -12.14
N SER A 333 7.55 5.43 -11.05
CA SER A 333 7.64 6.89 -11.08
C SER A 333 9.03 7.38 -11.50
N ARG A 334 10.07 6.63 -11.14
CA ARG A 334 11.45 6.85 -11.58
C ARG A 334 12.10 5.49 -11.85
N ARG A 335 13.06 5.45 -12.77
CA ARG A 335 13.85 4.24 -13.02
C ARG A 335 14.63 3.83 -11.77
N PHE A 336 14.80 2.53 -11.61
CA PHE A 336 15.73 1.95 -10.65
C PHE A 336 17.14 1.93 -11.29
N PRO A 337 18.21 2.06 -10.48
CA PRO A 337 19.58 1.98 -10.96
C PRO A 337 19.91 0.66 -11.67
#